data_AF-A0A922LE81-F1
#
_entry.id   AF-A0A922LE81-F1
#
_cell.length_a   1.000
_cell.length_b   1.000
_cell.length_c   1.000
_cell.angle_alpha   90.00
_cell.angle_beta   90.00
_cell.angle_gamma   90.00
#
_symmetry.space_group_name_H-M   'P 1'
#
loop_
_entity.id
_entity.type
_entity.pdbx_description
1 polymer ?
#
loop_
_entity_poly.entity_id
_entity_poly.type
_entity_poly.pdbx_seq_one_letter_code
_entity_poly.pdbx_strand_id
1 'polypeptide(L)'
;MVFGASLLYFLCLVAVVFLRLDEARAILIWVYPELKHMRHSDILDKEYAVNCSQISFARVYSHMDIFALAHFLGWLIKATLLRHHIIAWTLSINWEITEVAFSHILPNFNECWWDSLILDILVCNGLGIQCGMWLCRWLEMRDYQWDSIRNIPSARGKLKRAFLQFTPRSWTHTRWLHPDSSILRSFLLSQLILVWQLAELNSFFLKHIFIVKPSHILTQLRLLLITCISAPAIRQYYLYVIDPHIKRVGSQLWLFIAIILTELLVCLKLGSEIFENTVFWNLIYWGIWMVSCRTFVEK
;
A
#
# COMPACT_ATOMS: atom_id res chain seq x y z
N MET A 1 -21.15 0.36 -0.91
CA MET A 1 -20.50 -0.68 -0.09
C MET A 1 -19.15 -0.22 0.44
N VAL A 2 -18.14 0.06 -0.40
CA VAL A 2 -16.79 0.48 0.04
C VAL A 2 -16.83 1.66 1.02
N PHE A 3 -17.53 2.75 0.68
CA PHE A 3 -17.66 3.92 1.57
C PHE A 3 -18.24 3.57 2.95
N GLY A 4 -19.24 2.69 3.01
CA GLY A 4 -19.83 2.25 4.28
C GLY A 4 -18.85 1.44 5.12
N ALA A 5 -18.08 0.54 4.49
CA ALA A 5 -17.01 -0.21 5.16
C ALA A 5 -15.89 0.72 5.65
N SER A 6 -15.53 1.75 4.86
CA SER A 6 -14.59 2.79 5.27
C SER A 6 -15.07 3.52 6.51
N LEU A 7 -16.34 3.91 6.54
CA LEU A 7 -16.92 4.67 7.65
C LEU A 7 -16.96 3.82 8.92
N LEU A 8 -17.39 2.55 8.80
CA LEU A 8 -17.39 1.62 9.93
C LEU A 8 -15.98 1.43 10.49
N TYR A 9 -14.99 1.20 9.62
CA TYR A 9 -13.60 1.05 10.03
C TYR A 9 -13.06 2.30 10.73
N PHE A 10 -13.35 3.49 10.17
CA PHE A 10 -12.99 4.76 10.79
C PHE A 10 -13.60 4.91 12.20
N LEU A 11 -14.89 4.60 12.37
CA LEU A 11 -15.55 4.66 13.69
C LEU A 11 -14.94 3.66 14.68
N CYS A 12 -14.60 2.45 14.24
CA CYS A 12 -13.87 1.49 15.06
C CYS A 12 -12.51 2.03 15.50
N LEU A 13 -11.74 2.64 14.59
CA LEU A 13 -10.46 3.26 14.93
C LEU A 13 -10.62 4.39 15.94
N VAL A 14 -11.62 5.25 15.77
CA VAL A 14 -11.92 6.32 16.73
C VAL A 14 -12.22 5.73 18.12
N ALA A 15 -12.98 4.63 18.21
CA ALA A 15 -13.20 3.95 19.49
C ALA A 15 -11.90 3.40 20.08
N VAL A 16 -11.04 2.79 19.26
CA VAL A 16 -9.73 2.27 19.67
C VAL A 16 -8.81 3.38 20.19
N VAL A 17 -8.88 4.60 19.64
CA VAL A 17 -8.13 5.75 20.15
C VAL A 17 -8.46 6.04 21.61
N PHE A 18 -9.64 5.70 22.13
CA PHE A 18 -9.99 5.91 23.55
C PHE A 18 -9.54 4.76 24.46
N LEU A 19 -9.22 3.59 23.92
CA LEU A 19 -8.79 2.42 24.70
C LEU A 19 -7.33 2.55 25.16
N ARG A 20 -6.98 1.81 26.22
CA ARG A 20 -5.58 1.51 26.57
C ARG A 20 -5.10 0.28 25.79
N LEU A 21 -3.78 0.09 25.67
CA LEU A 21 -3.21 -1.02 24.89
C LEU A 21 -3.68 -2.39 25.42
N ASP A 22 -3.73 -2.56 26.74
CA ASP A 22 -4.23 -3.76 27.41
C ASP A 22 -5.71 -4.05 27.07
N GLU A 23 -6.55 -3.02 27.06
CA GLU A 23 -7.98 -3.14 26.71
C GLU A 23 -8.17 -3.47 25.23
N ALA A 24 -7.46 -2.76 24.34
CA ALA A 24 -7.53 -3.03 22.90
C ALA A 24 -7.04 -4.44 22.57
N ARG A 25 -5.96 -4.90 23.21
CA ARG A 25 -5.50 -6.29 23.10
C ARG A 25 -6.49 -7.29 23.66
N ALA A 26 -7.14 -7.00 24.80
CA ALA A 26 -8.14 -7.89 25.38
C ALA A 26 -9.33 -8.10 24.42
N ILE A 27 -9.78 -7.04 23.74
CA ILE A 27 -10.82 -7.15 22.71
C ILE A 27 -10.32 -8.00 21.53
N LEU A 28 -9.10 -7.76 21.04
CA LEU A 28 -8.54 -8.56 19.95
C LEU A 28 -8.41 -10.04 20.32
N ILE A 29 -7.98 -10.36 21.54
CA ILE A 29 -7.88 -11.73 22.07
C ILE A 29 -9.26 -12.36 22.24
N TRP A 30 -10.28 -11.58 22.61
CA TRP A 30 -11.64 -12.08 22.69
C TRP A 30 -12.19 -12.48 21.31
N VAL A 31 -11.85 -11.73 20.25
CA VAL A 31 -12.22 -12.07 18.87
C VAL A 31 -11.35 -13.20 18.30
N TYR A 32 -10.05 -13.19 18.62
CA TYR A 32 -9.03 -14.12 18.13
C TYR A 32 -8.22 -14.68 19.32
N PRO A 33 -8.69 -15.76 19.97
CA PRO A 33 -8.06 -16.33 21.16
C PRO A 33 -6.59 -16.74 20.98
N GLU A 34 -6.19 -17.09 19.76
CA GLU A 34 -4.83 -17.45 19.38
C GLU A 34 -3.80 -16.32 19.61
N LEU A 35 -4.24 -15.06 19.64
CA LEU A 35 -3.35 -13.92 19.89
C LEU A 35 -2.85 -13.85 21.34
N LYS A 36 -3.48 -14.59 22.28
CA LYS A 36 -3.20 -14.52 23.73
C LYS A 36 -1.75 -14.82 24.08
N HIS A 37 -1.14 -15.78 23.38
CA HIS A 37 0.19 -16.28 23.68
C HIS A 37 1.28 -15.72 22.75
N MET A 38 0.90 -14.85 21.82
CA MET A 38 1.86 -14.27 20.87
C MET A 38 2.71 -13.19 21.49
N ARG A 39 4.00 -13.24 21.16
CA ARG A 39 5.05 -12.30 21.57
C ARG A 39 5.69 -11.67 20.34
N HIS A 40 6.48 -10.61 20.56
CA HIS A 40 7.22 -9.93 19.50
C HIS A 40 8.20 -10.86 18.74
N SER A 41 8.70 -11.93 19.37
CA SER A 41 9.49 -12.96 18.69
C SER A 41 8.69 -13.74 17.65
N ASP A 42 7.39 -13.91 17.88
CA ASP A 42 6.55 -14.80 17.08
C ASP A 42 6.00 -14.09 15.83
N ILE A 43 6.10 -12.75 15.76
CA ILE A 43 5.74 -11.91 14.61
C ILE A 43 6.91 -11.64 13.65
N LEU A 44 8.12 -12.06 14.04
CA LEU A 44 9.30 -12.04 13.18
C LEU A 44 9.38 -13.39 12.47
N ASP A 45 9.14 -13.42 11.17
CA ASP A 45 9.04 -14.67 10.41
C ASP A 45 10.42 -15.23 10.01
N LYS A 46 11.48 -14.42 10.11
CA LYS A 46 12.87 -14.78 9.80
C LYS A 46 13.88 -13.95 10.61
N GLU A 47 15.14 -14.38 10.61
CA GLU A 47 16.25 -13.56 11.09
C GLU A 47 16.54 -12.44 10.07
N TYR A 48 16.57 -11.20 10.53
CA TYR A 48 16.70 -10.00 9.71
C TYR A 48 18.15 -9.46 9.75
N ALA A 49 18.68 -9.08 8.59
CA ALA A 49 20.04 -8.51 8.39
C ALA A 49 21.24 -9.37 8.86
N VAL A 50 21.14 -10.70 8.78
CA VAL A 50 22.25 -11.60 9.16
C VAL A 50 23.08 -12.03 7.95
N ASN A 51 24.41 -11.86 8.01
CA ASN A 51 25.36 -12.33 7.00
C ASN A 51 25.08 -11.86 5.55
N CYS A 52 24.72 -10.58 5.37
CA CYS A 52 24.32 -10.00 4.08
C CYS A 52 25.38 -9.96 2.98
N SER A 53 26.64 -10.31 3.28
CA SER A 53 27.71 -10.47 2.30
C SER A 53 27.75 -11.86 1.65
N GLN A 54 27.12 -12.86 2.27
CA GLN A 54 27.10 -14.24 1.76
C GLN A 54 25.82 -14.47 0.94
N ILE A 55 25.94 -14.39 -0.37
CA ILE A 55 24.82 -14.64 -1.29
C ILE A 55 24.97 -16.06 -1.84
N SER A 56 24.01 -16.93 -1.51
CA SER A 56 23.93 -18.30 -2.06
C SER A 56 22.56 -18.52 -2.67
N PHE A 57 22.46 -19.44 -3.64
CA PHE A 57 21.17 -19.75 -4.27
C PHE A 57 20.13 -20.22 -3.27
N ALA A 58 20.52 -21.08 -2.32
CA ALA A 58 19.63 -21.55 -1.26
C ALA A 58 19.08 -20.40 -0.40
N ARG A 59 19.90 -19.38 -0.12
CA ARG A 59 19.49 -18.20 0.63
C ARG A 59 18.56 -17.30 -0.19
N VAL A 60 18.86 -17.04 -1.45
CA VAL A 60 17.94 -16.27 -2.31
C VAL A 60 16.60 -17.00 -2.44
N TYR A 61 16.63 -18.32 -2.66
CA TYR A 61 15.42 -19.14 -2.77
C TYR A 61 14.60 -19.15 -1.47
N SER A 62 15.23 -19.13 -0.30
CA SER A 62 14.49 -19.04 0.98
C SER A 62 13.83 -17.68 1.20
N HIS A 63 14.29 -16.62 0.52
CA HIS A 63 13.65 -15.30 0.54
C HIS A 63 12.56 -15.14 -0.54
N MET A 64 12.43 -16.09 -1.47
CA MET A 64 11.31 -16.16 -2.45
C MET A 64 10.05 -16.74 -1.79
N ASP A 65 9.60 -16.09 -0.72
CA ASP A 65 8.49 -16.54 0.11
C ASP A 65 7.19 -15.76 -0.19
N ILE A 66 6.23 -15.80 0.73
CA ILE A 66 4.98 -15.06 0.61
C ILE A 66 5.18 -13.54 0.57
N PHE A 67 6.29 -13.01 1.09
CA PHE A 67 6.63 -11.59 1.03
C PHE A 67 7.02 -11.21 -0.39
N ALA A 68 7.84 -12.00 -1.09
CA ALA A 68 8.16 -11.76 -2.50
C ALA A 68 6.89 -11.71 -3.37
N LEU A 69 5.94 -12.64 -3.12
CA LEU A 69 4.64 -12.63 -3.79
C LEU A 69 3.80 -11.40 -3.42
N ALA A 70 3.79 -11.01 -2.14
CA ALA A 70 3.08 -9.83 -1.65
C ALA A 70 3.63 -8.54 -2.26
N HIS A 71 4.95 -8.43 -2.42
CA HIS A 71 5.60 -7.32 -3.12
C HIS A 71 5.15 -7.30 -4.59
N PHE A 72 5.32 -8.40 -5.32
CA PHE A 72 4.90 -8.48 -6.72
C PHE A 72 3.41 -8.11 -6.92
N LEU A 73 2.49 -8.74 -6.17
CA LEU A 73 1.05 -8.47 -6.29
C LEU A 73 0.70 -7.06 -5.80
N GLY A 74 1.32 -6.59 -4.73
CA GLY A 74 1.14 -5.25 -4.20
C GLY A 74 1.51 -4.20 -5.23
N TRP A 75 2.67 -4.34 -5.89
CA TRP A 75 3.13 -3.43 -6.93
C TRP A 75 2.32 -3.51 -8.22
N LEU A 76 1.82 -4.70 -8.59
CA LEU A 76 0.84 -4.85 -9.68
C LEU A 76 -0.42 -4.03 -9.40
N ILE A 77 -0.98 -4.15 -8.19
CA ILE A 77 -2.17 -3.38 -7.80
C ILE A 77 -1.87 -1.89 -7.74
N LYS A 78 -0.77 -1.46 -7.10
CA LYS A 78 -0.33 -0.05 -7.04
C LYS A 78 -0.20 0.55 -8.43
N ALA A 79 0.48 -0.13 -9.34
CA ALA A 79 0.64 0.31 -10.72
C ALA A 79 -0.70 0.34 -11.47
N THR A 80 -1.63 -0.56 -11.17
CA THR A 80 -2.99 -0.56 -11.75
C THR A 80 -3.84 0.62 -11.25
N LEU A 81 -3.63 1.05 -10.01
CA LEU A 81 -4.32 2.19 -9.40
C LEU A 81 -3.77 3.53 -9.90
N LEU A 82 -2.44 3.66 -9.97
CA LEU A 82 -1.75 4.88 -10.39
C LEU A 82 -1.65 5.01 -11.91
N ARG A 83 -1.53 3.91 -12.63
CA ARG A 83 -1.37 3.82 -14.10
C ARG A 83 -0.27 4.74 -14.63
N HIS A 84 0.82 4.85 -13.88
CA HIS A 84 1.95 5.69 -14.27
C HIS A 84 3.27 5.09 -13.76
N HIS A 85 4.19 4.80 -14.69
CA HIS A 85 5.47 4.15 -14.37
C HIS A 85 6.32 4.95 -13.38
N ILE A 86 6.58 6.23 -13.67
CA ILE A 86 7.51 7.04 -12.85
C ILE A 86 7.03 7.17 -11.41
N ILE A 87 5.73 7.42 -11.19
CA ILE A 87 5.17 7.54 -9.84
C ILE A 87 5.25 6.20 -9.11
N ALA A 88 4.95 5.08 -9.78
CA ALA A 88 5.04 3.76 -9.17
C ALA A 88 6.49 3.40 -8.78
N TRP A 89 7.47 3.67 -9.66
CA TRP A 89 8.90 3.49 -9.33
C TRP A 89 9.36 4.43 -8.20
N THR A 90 8.92 5.69 -8.21
CA THR A 90 9.23 6.65 -7.15
C THR A 90 8.70 6.16 -5.79
N LEU A 91 7.46 5.64 -5.76
CA LEU A 91 6.91 5.01 -4.57
C LEU A 91 7.74 3.80 -4.12
N SER A 92 8.18 2.95 -5.07
CA SER A 92 8.98 1.76 -4.75
C SER A 92 10.29 2.13 -4.09
N ILE A 93 11.02 3.09 -4.65
CA ILE A 93 12.30 3.52 -4.09
C ILE A 93 12.08 4.22 -2.74
N ASN A 94 11.05 5.06 -2.63
CA ASN A 94 10.74 5.73 -1.36
C ASN A 94 10.30 4.76 -0.26
N TRP A 95 9.70 3.62 -0.60
CA TRP A 95 9.38 2.57 0.36
C TRP A 95 10.64 2.00 1.03
N GLU A 96 11.64 1.61 0.26
CA GLU A 96 12.91 1.12 0.82
C GLU A 96 13.62 2.18 1.67
N ILE A 97 13.58 3.45 1.26
CA ILE A 97 14.13 4.56 2.05
C ILE A 97 13.36 4.71 3.37
N THR A 98 12.05 4.49 3.35
CA THR A 98 11.21 4.50 4.55
C THR A 98 11.59 3.33 5.46
N GLU A 99 11.81 2.14 4.93
CA GLU A 99 12.24 0.98 5.72
C GLU A 99 13.59 1.23 6.38
N VAL A 100 14.57 1.76 5.64
CA VAL A 100 15.86 2.17 6.20
C VAL A 100 15.68 3.19 7.32
N ALA A 101 14.86 4.22 7.11
CA ALA A 101 14.63 5.28 8.10
C ALA A 101 14.01 4.73 9.41
N PHE A 102 13.12 3.74 9.31
CA PHE A 102 12.37 3.17 10.44
C PHE A 102 12.92 1.82 10.96
N SER A 103 14.01 1.30 10.39
CA SER A 103 14.65 0.02 10.74
C SER A 103 15.06 -0.11 12.21
N HIS A 104 15.38 1.01 12.85
CA HIS A 104 15.70 1.07 14.28
C HIS A 104 14.49 0.86 15.19
N ILE A 105 13.28 1.09 14.69
CA ILE A 105 12.02 0.91 15.43
C ILE A 105 11.42 -0.46 15.11
N LEU A 106 11.45 -0.87 13.84
CA LEU A 106 10.83 -2.10 13.36
C LEU A 106 11.91 -3.07 12.86
N PRO A 107 12.20 -4.15 13.60
CA PRO A 107 13.23 -5.13 13.21
C PRO A 107 12.97 -5.78 11.85
N ASN A 108 11.70 -5.89 11.43
CA ASN A 108 11.31 -6.42 10.12
C ASN A 108 11.88 -5.61 8.94
N PHE A 109 12.19 -4.34 9.12
CA PHE A 109 12.73 -3.47 8.07
C PHE A 109 14.26 -3.56 7.94
N ASN A 110 14.91 -4.33 8.81
CA ASN A 110 16.35 -4.51 8.73
C ASN A 110 16.68 -5.64 7.76
N GLU A 111 16.65 -5.34 6.47
CA GLU A 111 16.87 -6.31 5.41
C GLU A 111 18.28 -6.24 4.83
N CYS A 112 18.71 -7.31 4.16
CA CYS A 112 19.99 -7.28 3.48
C CYS A 112 19.93 -6.36 2.25
N TRP A 113 21.04 -5.70 1.92
CA TRP A 113 21.10 -4.78 0.77
C TRP A 113 20.68 -5.42 -0.55
N TRP A 114 20.93 -6.72 -0.74
CA TRP A 114 20.53 -7.45 -1.95
C TRP A 114 19.05 -7.85 -1.92
N ASP A 115 18.46 -8.01 -0.73
CA ASP A 115 17.03 -8.28 -0.55
C ASP A 115 16.27 -7.01 -0.97
N SER A 116 16.57 -5.88 -0.33
CA SER A 116 15.95 -4.58 -0.64
C SER A 116 16.22 -4.09 -2.06
N LEU A 117 17.49 -4.00 -2.50
CA LEU A 117 17.80 -3.39 -3.79
C LEU A 117 17.51 -4.30 -4.99
N ILE A 118 17.83 -5.59 -4.89
CA ILE A 118 17.73 -6.51 -6.03
C ILE A 118 16.40 -7.23 -6.00
N LEU A 119 16.10 -7.94 -4.92
CA LEU A 119 14.90 -8.76 -4.87
C LEU A 119 13.64 -7.90 -4.83
N ASP A 120 13.61 -6.88 -3.97
CA ASP A 120 12.41 -6.05 -3.82
C ASP A 120 12.31 -5.00 -4.91
N ILE A 121 13.18 -3.98 -4.96
CA ILE A 121 13.04 -2.89 -5.95
C ILE A 121 13.03 -3.41 -7.40
N LEU A 122 14.05 -4.19 -7.77
CA LEU A 122 14.27 -4.51 -9.19
C LEU A 122 13.42 -5.68 -9.67
N VAL A 123 13.34 -6.76 -8.88
CA VAL A 123 12.64 -7.99 -9.29
C VAL A 123 11.16 -7.92 -8.94
N CYS A 124 10.79 -8.00 -7.65
CA CYS A 124 9.40 -8.10 -7.22
C CYS A 124 8.60 -6.85 -7.60
N ASN A 125 9.08 -5.68 -7.19
CA ASN A 125 8.40 -4.41 -7.39
C ASN A 125 8.43 -4.03 -8.87
N GLY A 126 9.60 -4.10 -9.51
CA GLY A 126 9.78 -3.81 -10.93
C GLY A 126 8.91 -4.68 -11.85
N LEU A 127 8.87 -6.00 -11.63
CA LEU A 127 8.00 -6.91 -12.40
C LEU A 127 6.52 -6.63 -12.11
N GLY A 128 6.16 -6.40 -10.85
CA GLY A 128 4.79 -6.03 -10.46
C GLY A 128 4.32 -4.78 -11.19
N ILE A 129 5.13 -3.71 -11.19
CA ILE A 129 4.86 -2.47 -11.92
C ILE A 129 4.68 -2.75 -13.41
N GLN A 130 5.58 -3.50 -14.03
CA GLN A 130 5.51 -3.78 -15.46
C GLN A 130 4.25 -4.58 -15.83
N CYS A 131 3.92 -5.62 -15.07
CA CYS A 131 2.71 -6.40 -15.24
C CYS A 131 1.44 -5.57 -15.04
N GLY A 132 1.41 -4.70 -14.03
CA GLY A 132 0.30 -3.77 -13.80
C GLY A 132 0.09 -2.81 -14.97
N MET A 133 1.17 -2.31 -15.56
CA MET A 133 1.09 -1.41 -16.72
C MET A 133 0.71 -2.15 -18.02
N TRP A 134 1.08 -3.42 -18.18
CA TRP A 134 0.52 -4.28 -19.24
C TRP A 134 -0.97 -4.53 -19.05
N LEU A 135 -1.40 -4.80 -17.81
CA LEU A 135 -2.81 -4.97 -17.48
C LEU A 135 -3.62 -3.71 -17.81
N CYS A 136 -3.12 -2.52 -17.45
CA CYS A 136 -3.74 -1.25 -17.80
C CYS A 136 -3.92 -1.09 -19.32
N ARG A 137 -2.86 -1.34 -20.12
CA ARG A 137 -2.93 -1.25 -21.58
C ARG A 137 -3.95 -2.22 -22.18
N TRP A 138 -4.04 -3.43 -21.63
CA TRP A 138 -5.04 -4.42 -22.06
C TRP A 138 -6.47 -4.03 -21.68
N LEU A 139 -6.67 -3.31 -20.57
CA LEU A 139 -7.97 -2.79 -20.15
C LEU A 139 -8.39 -1.54 -20.94
N GLU A 140 -7.44 -0.71 -21.41
CA GLU A 140 -7.70 0.47 -22.24
C GLU A 140 -8.19 0.11 -23.64
N MET A 141 -7.58 -0.91 -24.27
CA MET A 141 -7.88 -1.29 -25.65
C MET A 141 -9.05 -2.28 -25.72
N ARG A 142 -10.29 -1.80 -25.56
CA ARG A 142 -11.48 -2.65 -25.72
C ARG A 142 -12.61 -2.04 -26.52
N ASP A 143 -13.00 -2.77 -27.55
CA ASP A 143 -14.28 -2.60 -28.24
C ASP A 143 -15.39 -3.31 -27.46
N TYR A 144 -16.43 -2.57 -27.08
CA TYR A 144 -17.60 -3.14 -26.41
C TYR A 144 -18.57 -3.71 -27.43
N GLN A 145 -18.59 -5.04 -27.54
CA GLN A 145 -19.69 -5.74 -28.20
C GLN A 145 -20.87 -5.87 -27.24
N TRP A 146 -22.02 -5.32 -27.63
CA TRP A 146 -23.25 -5.28 -26.82
C TRP A 146 -24.16 -6.50 -27.05
N ASP A 147 -23.69 -7.50 -27.79
CA ASP A 147 -24.48 -8.69 -28.08
C ASP A 147 -24.85 -9.48 -26.83
N SER A 148 -26.07 -10.03 -26.86
CA SER A 148 -26.55 -10.97 -25.83
C SER A 148 -25.70 -12.24 -25.85
N ILE A 149 -25.40 -12.80 -24.67
CA ILE A 149 -24.75 -14.12 -24.54
C ILE A 149 -25.49 -15.21 -25.34
N ARG A 150 -26.81 -15.06 -25.49
CA ARG A 150 -27.64 -16.00 -26.25
C ARG A 150 -27.33 -16.00 -27.75
N ASN A 151 -26.86 -14.87 -28.27
CA ASN A 151 -26.55 -14.68 -29.69
C ASN A 151 -25.12 -15.15 -30.04
N ILE A 152 -24.32 -15.55 -29.04
CA ILE A 152 -22.95 -16.03 -29.26
C ILE A 152 -23.01 -17.54 -29.58
N PRO A 153 -22.59 -17.98 -30.78
CA PRO A 153 -22.79 -19.37 -31.21
C PRO A 153 -21.85 -20.36 -30.49
N SER A 154 -20.64 -19.93 -30.09
CA SER A 154 -19.63 -20.83 -29.52
C SER A 154 -19.62 -20.82 -27.99
N ALA A 155 -19.41 -22.01 -27.39
CA ALA A 155 -19.24 -22.15 -25.94
C ALA A 155 -18.05 -21.32 -25.41
N ARG A 156 -16.93 -21.31 -26.17
CA ARG A 156 -15.75 -20.47 -25.87
C ARG A 156 -16.08 -18.98 -25.88
N GLY A 157 -16.93 -18.52 -26.80
CA GLY A 157 -17.38 -17.13 -26.87
C GLY A 157 -18.28 -16.77 -25.69
N LYS A 158 -19.18 -17.67 -25.28
CA LYS A 158 -20.02 -17.48 -24.08
C LYS A 158 -19.17 -17.40 -22.81
N LEU A 159 -18.18 -18.29 -22.67
CA LEU A 159 -17.24 -18.26 -21.54
C LEU A 159 -16.43 -16.96 -21.52
N LYS A 160 -15.89 -16.54 -22.66
CA LYS A 160 -15.18 -15.25 -22.80
C LYS A 160 -16.08 -14.10 -22.38
N ARG A 161 -17.34 -14.06 -22.85
CA ARG A 161 -18.29 -13.00 -22.49
C ARG A 161 -18.61 -12.98 -21.00
N ALA A 162 -18.82 -14.15 -20.38
CA ALA A 162 -19.03 -14.26 -18.95
C ALA A 162 -17.82 -13.73 -18.16
N PHE A 163 -16.59 -14.12 -18.55
CA PHE A 163 -15.37 -13.63 -17.91
C PHE A 163 -15.21 -12.11 -18.04
N LEU A 164 -15.53 -11.54 -19.21
CA LEU A 164 -15.43 -10.10 -19.44
C LEU A 164 -16.45 -9.28 -18.61
N GLN A 165 -17.48 -9.87 -18.01
CA GLN A 165 -18.38 -9.14 -17.10
C GLN A 165 -17.69 -8.71 -15.80
N PHE A 166 -16.62 -9.40 -15.41
CA PHE A 166 -15.82 -9.06 -14.22
C PHE A 166 -14.78 -7.97 -14.48
N THR A 167 -14.73 -7.45 -15.70
CA THR A 167 -13.82 -6.36 -16.07
C THR A 167 -14.56 -5.03 -16.04
N PRO A 168 -13.84 -3.92 -15.79
CA PRO A 168 -14.47 -2.61 -15.62
C PRO A 168 -15.23 -2.17 -16.87
N ARG A 169 -16.37 -1.49 -16.67
CA ARG A 169 -17.20 -0.90 -17.74
C ARG A 169 -16.47 0.18 -18.54
N SER A 170 -15.53 0.87 -17.92
CA SER A 170 -14.68 1.85 -18.58
C SER A 170 -13.32 1.90 -17.88
N TRP A 171 -12.27 2.13 -18.67
CA TRP A 171 -10.93 2.29 -18.16
C TRP A 171 -10.36 3.61 -18.65
N THR A 172 -10.22 4.56 -17.74
CA THR A 172 -9.80 5.93 -18.06
C THR A 172 -8.29 6.04 -17.98
N HIS A 173 -7.64 6.48 -19.05
CA HIS A 173 -6.21 6.78 -19.00
C HIS A 173 -5.95 7.94 -18.02
N THR A 174 -4.99 7.79 -17.11
CA THR A 174 -4.62 8.83 -16.12
C THR A 174 -3.34 9.52 -16.53
N ARG A 175 -3.33 10.84 -16.45
CA ARG A 175 -2.22 11.68 -16.88
C ARG A 175 -1.83 12.61 -15.75
N TRP A 176 -1.05 12.07 -14.82
CA TRP A 176 -0.64 12.77 -13.62
C TRP A 176 0.28 13.95 -13.90
N LEU A 177 1.12 13.80 -14.93
CA LEU A 177 2.17 14.74 -15.26
C LEU A 177 2.11 15.08 -16.75
N HIS A 178 2.43 16.33 -17.01
CA HIS A 178 2.57 16.94 -18.31
C HIS A 178 3.81 17.84 -18.29
N PRO A 179 4.54 18.03 -19.41
CA PRO A 179 5.69 18.93 -19.45
C PRO A 179 5.38 20.36 -18.95
N ASP A 180 4.16 20.84 -19.18
CA ASP A 180 3.69 22.15 -18.70
C ASP A 180 3.08 22.12 -17.28
N SER A 181 3.38 21.10 -16.47
CA SER A 181 2.79 20.97 -15.13
C SER A 181 3.36 22.02 -14.18
N SER A 182 2.46 22.68 -13.46
CA SER A 182 2.85 23.67 -12.47
C SER A 182 3.56 23.02 -11.27
N ILE A 183 4.39 23.80 -10.58
CA ILE A 183 5.04 23.41 -9.32
C ILE A 183 4.03 22.88 -8.30
N LEU A 184 2.81 23.44 -8.30
CA LEU A 184 1.71 22.98 -7.46
C LEU A 184 1.33 21.52 -7.74
N ARG A 185 1.34 21.07 -9.00
CA ARG A 185 1.07 19.66 -9.34
C ARG A 185 2.15 18.74 -8.79
N SER A 186 3.42 19.11 -8.89
CA SER A 186 4.51 18.34 -8.30
C SER A 186 4.37 18.23 -6.78
N PHE A 187 4.00 19.33 -6.11
CA PHE A 187 3.75 19.32 -4.66
C PHE A 187 2.58 18.39 -4.27
N LEU A 188 1.48 18.43 -5.02
CA LEU A 188 0.34 17.54 -4.81
C LEU A 188 0.73 16.06 -5.04
N LEU A 189 1.57 15.76 -6.03
CA LEU A 189 2.08 14.40 -6.21
C LEU A 189 2.98 13.94 -5.05
N SER A 190 3.86 14.80 -4.53
CA SER A 190 4.63 14.49 -3.32
C SER A 190 3.71 14.25 -2.11
N GLN A 191 2.60 15.00 -1.99
CA GLN A 191 1.60 14.75 -0.95
C GLN A 191 0.93 13.38 -1.11
N LEU A 192 0.56 12.97 -2.33
CA LEU A 192 0.01 11.64 -2.60
C LEU A 192 0.99 10.55 -2.17
N ILE A 193 2.27 10.71 -2.52
CA ILE A 193 3.34 9.79 -2.15
C ILE A 193 3.45 9.69 -0.62
N LEU A 194 3.49 10.82 0.09
CA LEU A 194 3.58 10.83 1.55
C LEU A 194 2.38 10.13 2.21
N VAL A 195 1.16 10.43 1.78
CA VAL A 195 -0.05 9.79 2.31
C VAL A 195 -0.03 8.28 2.08
N TRP A 196 0.48 7.84 0.93
CA TRP A 196 0.65 6.42 0.62
C TRP A 196 1.65 5.76 1.58
N GLN A 197 2.83 6.36 1.77
CA GLN A 197 3.85 5.84 2.68
C GLN A 197 3.30 5.71 4.11
N LEU A 198 2.56 6.72 4.58
CA LEU A 198 1.94 6.69 5.91
C LEU A 198 0.93 5.55 6.04
N ALA A 199 0.09 5.30 5.02
CA ALA A 199 -0.86 4.20 5.04
C ALA A 199 -0.17 2.82 5.16
N GLU A 200 0.95 2.65 4.44
CA GLU A 200 1.73 1.42 4.48
C GLU A 200 2.48 1.27 5.80
N LEU A 201 3.15 2.32 6.25
CA LEU A 201 3.87 2.35 7.51
C LEU A 201 2.94 2.06 8.71
N ASN A 202 1.73 2.62 8.72
CA ASN A 202 0.69 2.27 9.72
C ASN A 202 0.37 0.77 9.72
N SER A 203 0.39 0.11 8.56
CA SER A 203 0.13 -1.33 8.47
C SER A 203 1.19 -2.15 9.22
N PHE A 204 2.46 -1.73 9.12
CA PHE A 204 3.56 -2.37 9.85
C PHE A 204 3.55 -2.05 11.34
N PHE A 205 3.22 -0.81 11.71
CA PHE A 205 3.11 -0.43 13.12
C PHE A 205 1.95 -1.13 13.83
N LEU A 206 0.75 -1.15 13.22
CA LEU A 206 -0.42 -1.77 13.86
C LEU A 206 -0.19 -3.27 14.12
N LYS A 207 0.39 -4.01 13.16
CA LYS A 207 0.71 -5.43 13.39
C LYS A 207 1.72 -5.62 14.52
N HIS A 208 2.69 -4.70 14.65
CA HIS A 208 3.73 -4.79 15.68
C HIS A 208 3.16 -4.46 17.07
N ILE A 209 2.46 -3.32 17.21
CA ILE A 209 1.85 -2.84 18.46
C ILE A 209 0.83 -3.86 19.00
N PHE A 210 -0.02 -4.42 18.13
CA PHE A 210 -1.01 -5.41 18.55
C PHE A 210 -0.45 -6.84 18.60
N ILE A 211 0.82 -7.06 18.26
CA ILE A 211 1.50 -8.37 18.19
C ILE A 211 0.67 -9.37 17.38
N VAL A 212 0.44 -9.03 16.11
CA VAL A 212 -0.29 -9.85 15.14
C VAL A 212 0.67 -10.20 13.99
N LYS A 213 0.68 -11.46 13.57
CA LYS A 213 1.55 -11.90 12.46
C LYS A 213 1.14 -11.24 11.13
N PRO A 214 2.09 -11.04 10.20
CA PRO A 214 1.77 -10.58 8.84
C PRO A 214 0.77 -11.50 8.12
N SER A 215 0.91 -12.81 8.30
CA SER A 215 0.05 -13.83 7.68
C SER A 215 -1.34 -13.98 8.32
N HIS A 216 -1.57 -13.34 9.47
CA HIS A 216 -2.84 -13.46 10.19
C HIS A 216 -3.98 -12.82 9.40
N ILE A 217 -5.17 -13.44 9.46
CA ILE A 217 -6.36 -13.00 8.71
C ILE A 217 -6.73 -11.54 8.98
N LEU A 218 -6.57 -11.06 10.22
CA LEU A 218 -6.81 -9.66 10.57
C LEU A 218 -5.94 -8.69 9.76
N THR A 219 -4.65 -8.99 9.63
CA THR A 219 -3.69 -8.18 8.85
C THR A 219 -4.05 -8.22 7.37
N GLN A 220 -4.34 -9.41 6.84
CA GLN A 220 -4.71 -9.61 5.43
C GLN A 220 -6.02 -8.92 5.06
N LEU A 221 -7.07 -9.05 5.89
CA LEU A 221 -8.35 -8.37 5.71
C LEU A 221 -8.21 -6.85 5.79
N ARG A 222 -7.38 -6.35 6.70
CA ARG A 222 -7.10 -4.91 6.78
C ARG A 222 -6.39 -4.42 5.53
N LEU A 223 -5.37 -5.12 5.03
CA LEU A 223 -4.69 -4.77 3.78
C LEU A 223 -5.67 -4.73 2.61
N LEU A 224 -6.50 -5.77 2.46
CA LEU A 224 -7.55 -5.81 1.44
C LEU A 224 -8.53 -4.63 1.57
N LEU A 225 -8.96 -4.32 2.80
CA LEU A 225 -9.84 -3.19 3.08
C LEU A 225 -9.20 -1.88 2.64
N ILE A 226 -7.98 -1.59 3.09
CA ILE A 226 -7.26 -0.35 2.72
C ILE A 226 -7.04 -0.26 1.21
N THR A 227 -6.71 -1.35 0.53
CA THR A 227 -6.63 -1.40 -0.94
C THR A 227 -7.98 -1.07 -1.60
N CYS A 228 -9.09 -1.61 -1.09
CA CYS A 228 -10.42 -1.30 -1.62
C CYS A 228 -10.82 0.16 -1.37
N ILE A 229 -10.43 0.73 -0.23
CA ILE A 229 -10.69 2.14 0.14
C ILE A 229 -9.85 3.09 -0.72
N SER A 230 -8.58 2.74 -0.98
CA SER A 230 -7.65 3.60 -1.72
C SER A 230 -8.04 3.74 -3.19
N ALA A 231 -8.58 2.70 -3.83
CA ALA A 231 -8.93 2.74 -5.25
C ALA A 231 -9.85 3.92 -5.66
N PRO A 232 -11.04 4.11 -5.04
CA PRO A 232 -11.86 5.30 -5.29
C PRO A 232 -11.26 6.60 -4.72
N ALA A 233 -10.48 6.54 -3.64
CA ALA A 233 -9.82 7.74 -3.08
C ALA A 233 -8.77 8.33 -4.04
N ILE A 234 -7.92 7.48 -4.65
CA ILE A 234 -6.92 7.87 -5.65
C ILE A 234 -7.59 8.46 -6.88
N ARG A 235 -8.73 7.90 -7.33
CA ARG A 235 -9.51 8.48 -8.43
C ARG A 235 -10.03 9.87 -8.08
N GLN A 236 -10.56 10.06 -6.88
CA GLN A 236 -11.01 11.38 -6.42
C GLN A 236 -9.85 12.37 -6.29
N TYR A 237 -8.68 11.91 -5.84
CA TYR A 237 -7.46 12.70 -5.78
C TYR A 237 -7.00 13.14 -7.18
N TYR A 238 -6.93 12.20 -8.12
CA TYR A 238 -6.60 12.47 -9.52
C TYR A 238 -7.50 13.57 -10.10
N LEU A 239 -8.82 13.43 -9.93
CA LEU A 239 -9.79 14.41 -10.43
C LEU A 239 -9.60 15.78 -9.77
N TYR A 240 -9.35 15.83 -8.47
CA TYR A 240 -9.06 17.08 -7.75
C TYR A 240 -7.78 17.77 -8.23
N VAL A 241 -6.74 17.02 -8.58
CA VAL A 241 -5.45 17.58 -9.05
C VAL A 241 -5.53 18.04 -10.51
N ILE A 242 -6.25 17.31 -11.36
CA ILE A 242 -6.24 17.53 -12.81
C ILE A 242 -7.36 18.46 -13.27
N ASP A 243 -8.57 18.35 -12.72
CA ASP A 243 -9.73 19.12 -13.16
C ASP A 243 -9.83 20.46 -12.41
N PRO A 244 -9.63 21.61 -13.07
CA PRO A 244 -9.69 22.91 -12.43
C PRO A 244 -11.08 23.28 -11.90
N HIS A 245 -12.15 22.61 -12.34
CA HIS A 245 -13.51 22.85 -11.85
C HIS A 245 -13.77 22.19 -10.50
N ILE A 246 -13.00 21.17 -10.14
CA ILE A 246 -13.17 20.44 -8.88
C ILE A 246 -12.37 21.17 -7.79
N LYS A 247 -13.08 21.92 -6.94
CA LYS A 247 -12.46 22.70 -5.85
C LYS A 247 -12.48 22.01 -4.49
N ARG A 248 -13.12 20.84 -4.37
CA ARG A 248 -13.26 20.10 -3.11
C ARG A 248 -12.81 18.66 -3.27
N VAL A 249 -12.19 18.13 -2.23
CA VAL A 249 -11.86 16.71 -2.16
C VAL A 249 -13.13 15.88 -2.06
N GLY A 250 -13.14 14.72 -2.72
CA GLY A 250 -14.26 13.79 -2.63
C GLY A 250 -14.38 13.16 -1.25
N SER A 251 -15.59 12.71 -0.90
CA SER A 251 -15.91 12.16 0.42
C SER A 251 -15.09 10.92 0.79
N GLN A 252 -14.79 10.06 -0.20
CA GLN A 252 -14.02 8.84 0.01
C GLN A 252 -12.54 9.16 0.26
N LEU A 253 -11.97 10.10 -0.49
CA LEU A 253 -10.61 10.59 -0.26
C LEU A 253 -10.49 11.25 1.11
N TRP A 254 -11.43 12.10 1.49
CA TRP A 254 -11.46 12.72 2.82
C TRP A 254 -11.48 11.66 3.92
N LEU A 255 -12.35 10.66 3.79
CA LEU A 255 -12.47 9.57 4.77
C LEU A 255 -11.21 8.69 4.79
N PHE A 256 -10.58 8.45 3.64
CA PHE A 256 -9.32 7.70 3.57
C PHE A 256 -8.19 8.44 4.32
N ILE A 257 -8.06 9.75 4.13
CA ILE A 257 -7.09 10.57 4.88
C ILE A 257 -7.41 10.52 6.37
N ALA A 258 -8.68 10.66 6.75
CA ALA A 258 -9.10 10.57 8.15
C ALA A 258 -8.73 9.20 8.76
N ILE A 259 -8.95 8.10 8.04
CA ILE A 259 -8.53 6.75 8.46
C ILE A 259 -7.02 6.70 8.70
N ILE A 260 -6.19 7.13 7.73
CA ILE A 260 -4.73 7.08 7.86
C ILE A 260 -4.24 7.91 9.06
N LEU A 261 -4.81 9.10 9.26
CA LEU A 261 -4.45 9.95 10.39
C LEU A 261 -4.89 9.35 11.72
N THR A 262 -6.09 8.75 11.80
CA THR A 262 -6.55 8.07 13.01
C THR A 262 -5.73 6.81 13.29
N GLU A 263 -5.34 6.04 12.28
CA GLU A 263 -4.41 4.92 12.46
C GLU A 263 -3.06 5.39 12.99
N LEU A 264 -2.52 6.49 12.45
CA LEU A 264 -1.28 7.07 12.96
C LEU A 264 -1.43 7.48 14.43
N LEU A 265 -2.56 8.09 14.81
CA LEU A 265 -2.85 8.41 16.21
C LEU A 265 -2.95 7.16 17.10
N VAL A 266 -3.58 6.09 16.62
CA VAL A 266 -3.61 4.80 17.32
C VAL A 266 -2.19 4.26 17.51
N CYS A 267 -1.37 4.30 16.45
CA CYS A 267 0.03 3.88 16.51
C CYS A 267 0.81 4.67 17.55
N LEU A 268 0.79 6.00 17.46
CA LEU A 268 1.54 6.88 18.36
C LEU A 268 1.08 6.76 19.82
N LYS A 269 -0.22 6.63 20.06
CA LYS A 269 -0.78 6.49 21.40
C LYS A 269 -0.48 5.13 22.01
N LEU A 270 -0.82 4.05 21.30
CA LEU A 270 -0.76 2.69 21.85
C LEU A 270 0.63 2.07 21.72
N GLY A 271 1.49 2.62 20.86
CA GLY A 271 2.87 2.19 20.68
C GLY A 271 3.89 3.14 21.31
N SER A 272 3.52 3.94 22.31
CA SER A 272 4.41 4.96 22.89
C SER A 272 5.77 4.40 23.31
N GLU A 273 5.80 3.22 23.94
CA GLU A 273 7.03 2.52 24.36
C GLU A 273 7.96 2.20 23.18
N ILE A 274 7.39 1.88 22.01
CA ILE A 274 8.17 1.58 20.79
C ILE A 274 8.79 2.88 20.25
N PHE A 275 8.03 3.96 20.26
CA PHE A 275 8.49 5.27 19.78
C PHE A 275 9.49 5.95 20.71
N GLU A 276 9.66 5.51 21.95
CA GLU A 276 10.76 5.99 22.82
C GLU A 276 12.14 5.67 22.25
N ASN A 277 12.28 4.60 21.47
CA ASN A 277 13.54 4.21 20.81
C ASN A 277 13.82 5.00 19.52
N THR A 278 13.00 6.01 19.20
CA THR A 278 13.07 6.71 17.93
C THR A 278 14.34 7.56 17.82
N VAL A 279 15.11 7.32 16.76
CA VAL A 279 16.20 8.18 16.33
C VAL A 279 15.60 9.37 15.57
N PHE A 280 15.36 10.47 16.29
CA PHE A 280 14.66 11.64 15.79
C PHE A 280 15.25 12.22 14.49
N TRP A 281 16.58 12.16 14.32
CA TRP A 281 17.23 12.63 13.10
C TRP A 281 16.84 11.82 11.86
N ASN A 282 16.63 10.51 11.98
CA ASN A 282 16.18 9.66 10.87
C ASN A 282 14.78 10.09 10.39
N LEU A 283 13.88 10.44 11.31
CA LEU A 283 12.56 10.97 10.97
C LEU A 283 12.64 12.33 10.28
N ILE A 284 13.53 13.23 10.75
CA ILE A 284 13.74 14.53 10.11
C ILE A 284 14.26 14.33 8.68
N TYR A 285 15.30 13.53 8.50
CA TYR A 285 15.87 13.28 7.18
C TYR A 285 14.87 12.62 6.24
N TRP A 286 14.09 11.66 6.74
CA TRP A 286 13.00 11.06 6.00
C TRP A 286 11.94 12.10 5.61
N GLY A 287 11.48 12.93 6.55
CA GLY A 287 10.49 13.97 6.26
C GLY A 287 10.98 15.00 5.24
N ILE A 288 12.22 15.46 5.37
CA ILE A 288 12.87 16.34 4.38
C ILE A 288 12.94 15.62 3.03
N TRP A 289 13.42 14.38 2.99
CA TRP A 289 13.50 13.59 1.76
C TRP A 289 12.14 13.49 1.07
N MET A 290 11.07 13.15 1.80
CA MET A 290 9.73 12.99 1.22
C MET A 290 9.17 14.29 0.62
N VAL A 291 9.54 15.45 1.16
CA VAL A 291 9.12 16.77 0.65
C VAL A 291 10.05 17.26 -0.47
N SER A 292 11.36 17.00 -0.36
CA SER A 292 12.40 17.42 -1.30
C SER A 292 12.49 16.52 -2.53
N CYS A 293 12.07 15.26 -2.42
CA CYS A 293 11.88 14.33 -3.53
C CYS A 293 10.67 14.82 -4.34
N ARG A 294 10.89 15.93 -5.06
CA ARG A 294 10.08 16.30 -6.20
C ARG A 294 10.24 15.10 -7.12
N THR A 295 9.14 14.40 -7.36
CA THR A 295 9.07 13.27 -8.30
C THR A 295 10.03 13.53 -9.45
N PHE A 296 10.93 12.58 -9.74
CA PHE A 296 11.96 12.59 -10.81
C PHE A 296 11.35 12.77 -12.21
N VAL A 297 10.57 13.82 -12.36
CA VAL A 297 9.69 14.13 -13.47
C VAL A 297 10.18 15.48 -13.93
N GLU A 298 11.25 15.36 -14.71
CA GLU A 298 11.64 16.20 -15.84
C GLU A 298 11.76 17.71 -15.58
N LYS A 299 13.00 18.18 -15.73
CA LYS A 299 13.26 19.00 -16.91
C LYS A 299 13.59 18.09 -18.08
#